data_AF-A0A559K6X6-F1
#
_entry.id   AF-A0A559K6X6-F1
#
_cell.length_a   1.000
_cell.length_b   1.000
_cell.length_c   1.000
_cell.angle_alpha   90.00
_cell.angle_beta   90.00
_cell.angle_gamma   90.00
#
_symmetry.space_group_name_H-M   'P 1'
#
loop_
_entity.id
_entity.type
_entity.pdbx_description
1 polymer ?
#
loop_
_entity_poly.entity_id
_entity_poly.type
_entity_poly.pdbx_seq_one_letter_code
_entity_poly.pdbx_strand_id
1 'polypeptide(L)'
;MLTVRNLAGAAIASTLLLTGCTVGPRQAAPISQAKPAAASAEPQIAAKPFLEKVTVGEFTQEKAVTSSPAMPPAYKRFFEAGSFGPVIPGLKQGLVPQGITYMPEQNWAVFASYRYDGGASTLSVVDLATGKLIKTLKMFENDSTPYKGHAGGITASASHLWVGSENLVRAISLKDIVQAEDGGHVVFNEKFKPEKKASFIAYSSDGVLWAGDFYDTPNPTAERHLMQSTDKKAYKAWTVGYRLDSATDLPRKETPSDSGRLVPDYIFSITDKIQGFAVSQGKVLLSQSAGRSNDSQLLIYRDVRSEKPHAQVKLADREVPLWFLDGSDLKDQLAMPPMSEGLQPVGSQVAVTFESGAGIYSSAGKYPMDQVYFFKAN
;
A
#
# COMPACT_ATOMS: atom_id res chain seq x y z
N MET A 1 -72.16 -17.14 62.20
CA MET A 1 -72.80 -17.89 61.11
C MET A 1 -72.95 -16.93 59.95
N LEU A 2 -72.49 -17.31 58.75
CA LEU A 2 -72.48 -16.55 57.49
C LEU A 2 -71.57 -15.30 57.43
N THR A 3 -70.91 -14.93 56.33
CA THR A 3 -70.27 -15.64 55.22
C THR A 3 -69.32 -14.60 54.60
N VAL A 4 -68.20 -15.08 54.07
CA VAL A 4 -67.26 -14.34 53.21
C VAL A 4 -67.91 -14.12 51.83
N ARG A 5 -67.75 -12.94 51.20
CA ARG A 5 -67.13 -12.78 49.86
C ARG A 5 -67.27 -11.37 49.25
N ASN A 6 -66.09 -10.82 48.96
CA ASN A 6 -65.65 -10.09 47.78
C ASN A 6 -66.29 -8.74 47.39
N LEU A 7 -65.49 -7.71 47.65
CA LEU A 7 -65.53 -6.39 47.02
C LEU A 7 -65.17 -6.48 45.52
N ALA A 8 -65.98 -5.84 44.67
CA ALA A 8 -65.61 -5.46 43.31
C ALA A 8 -65.70 -3.93 43.22
N GLY A 9 -64.54 -3.28 43.17
CA GLY A 9 -64.40 -1.85 42.97
C GLY A 9 -64.44 -1.48 41.48
N ALA A 10 -65.20 -0.44 41.16
CA ALA A 10 -65.25 0.17 39.83
C ALA A 10 -63.92 0.89 39.54
N ALA A 11 -63.22 0.46 38.49
CA ALA A 11 -61.96 1.03 38.05
C ALA A 11 -62.19 2.19 37.06
N ILE A 12 -61.50 3.30 37.34
CA ILE A 12 -61.36 4.49 36.50
C ILE A 12 -60.48 4.14 35.29
N ALA A 13 -60.94 4.51 34.10
CA ALA A 13 -60.19 4.35 32.85
C ALA A 13 -59.05 5.36 32.78
N SER A 14 -57.81 4.86 32.84
CA SER A 14 -56.60 5.58 32.46
C SER A 14 -55.90 4.79 31.37
N THR A 15 -55.83 5.36 30.17
CA THR A 15 -55.23 4.76 28.98
C THR A 15 -53.71 4.72 29.12
N LEU A 16 -53.14 3.53 29.34
CA LEU A 16 -51.71 3.25 29.19
C LEU A 16 -51.47 2.69 27.77
N LEU A 17 -50.72 3.42 26.94
CA LEU A 17 -50.25 2.94 25.64
C LEU A 17 -48.93 2.19 25.83
N LEU A 18 -48.96 0.88 25.60
CA LEU A 18 -47.79 0.01 25.50
C LEU A 18 -47.43 -0.25 24.03
N THR A 19 -46.19 0.13 23.70
CA THR A 19 -45.21 -0.55 22.81
C THR A 19 -45.68 -1.29 21.56
N GLY A 20 -45.17 -0.81 20.41
CA GLY A 20 -44.96 -1.60 19.20
C GLY A 20 -43.89 -0.96 18.32
N CYS A 21 -42.60 -1.25 18.59
CA CYS A 21 -41.51 -0.83 17.71
C CYS A 21 -41.37 -1.85 16.56
N THR A 22 -41.94 -1.53 15.40
CA THR A 22 -41.65 -2.21 14.14
C THR A 22 -40.37 -1.60 13.55
N VAL A 23 -39.31 -2.41 13.42
CA VAL A 23 -38.09 -2.03 12.72
C VAL A 23 -38.29 -2.29 11.23
N GLY A 24 -38.53 -1.23 10.46
CA GLY A 24 -38.49 -1.28 9.00
C GLY A 24 -37.05 -1.31 8.46
N PRO A 25 -36.83 -1.78 7.22
CA PRO A 25 -35.50 -1.87 6.63
C PRO A 25 -34.89 -0.47 6.47
N ARG A 26 -33.71 -0.29 7.06
CA ARG A 26 -32.94 0.96 7.05
C ARG A 26 -32.42 1.19 5.62
N GLN A 27 -32.98 2.18 4.92
CA GLN A 27 -32.43 2.66 3.65
C GLN A 27 -30.99 3.14 3.87
N ALA A 28 -30.09 2.71 2.98
CA ALA A 28 -28.71 3.17 2.95
C ALA A 28 -28.70 4.70 2.75
N ALA A 29 -28.00 5.41 3.65
CA ALA A 29 -27.81 6.84 3.53
C ALA A 29 -27.01 7.15 2.24
N PRO A 30 -27.33 8.25 1.52
CA PRO A 30 -26.56 8.64 0.36
C PRO A 30 -25.13 8.98 0.76
N ILE A 31 -24.19 8.57 -0.08
CA ILE A 31 -22.76 8.87 0.05
C ILE A 31 -22.60 10.38 0.09
N SER A 32 -22.27 10.94 1.26
CA SER A 32 -21.86 12.33 1.36
C SER A 32 -20.61 12.50 0.52
N GLN A 33 -20.70 13.30 -0.55
CA GLN A 33 -19.55 13.66 -1.36
C GLN A 33 -18.52 14.31 -0.45
N ALA A 34 -17.40 13.63 -0.24
CA ALA A 34 -16.24 14.22 0.40
C ALA A 34 -15.84 15.45 -0.43
N LYS A 35 -15.59 16.57 0.26
CA LYS A 35 -15.03 17.77 -0.33
C LYS A 35 -13.79 17.35 -1.15
N PRO A 36 -13.65 17.76 -2.42
CA PRO A 36 -12.45 17.41 -3.19
C PRO A 36 -11.24 17.91 -2.42
N ALA A 37 -10.26 17.02 -2.21
CA ALA A 37 -8.93 17.44 -1.80
C ALA A 37 -8.52 18.55 -2.77
N ALA A 38 -8.10 19.70 -2.23
CA ALA A 38 -7.58 20.78 -3.07
C ALA A 38 -6.54 20.16 -4.01
N ALA A 39 -6.66 20.43 -5.31
CA ALA A 39 -5.71 19.92 -6.30
C ALA A 39 -4.30 20.29 -5.82
N SER A 40 -3.58 19.30 -5.31
CA SER A 40 -2.19 19.46 -4.90
C SER A 40 -1.44 19.96 -6.12
N ALA A 41 -0.67 21.04 -5.97
CA ALA A 41 0.19 21.51 -7.04
C ALA A 41 0.99 20.33 -7.62
N GLU A 42 1.17 20.31 -8.94
CA GLU A 42 1.93 19.24 -9.60
C GLU A 42 3.33 19.15 -8.95
N PRO A 43 3.82 17.94 -8.61
CA PRO A 43 5.10 17.76 -7.95
C PRO A 43 6.23 18.42 -8.74
N GLN A 44 7.12 19.12 -8.04
CA GLN A 44 8.34 19.65 -8.64
C GLN A 44 9.36 18.52 -8.69
N ILE A 45 9.46 17.84 -9.83
CA ILE A 45 10.46 16.80 -10.06
C ILE A 45 11.61 17.40 -10.86
N ALA A 46 12.85 17.16 -10.43
CA ALA A 46 14.05 17.58 -11.13
C ALA A 46 13.99 17.13 -12.60
N ALA A 47 14.18 18.06 -13.53
CA ALA A 47 14.05 17.79 -14.97
C ALA A 47 15.08 16.78 -15.50
N LYS A 48 16.19 16.60 -14.79
CA LYS A 48 17.20 15.57 -15.05
C LYS A 48 17.59 14.91 -13.74
N PRO A 49 17.92 13.61 -13.73
CA PRO A 49 18.48 12.96 -12.57
C PRO A 49 19.75 13.68 -12.07
N PHE A 50 19.84 13.90 -10.76
CA PHE A 50 21.09 14.26 -10.12
C PHE A 50 21.96 12.99 -10.01
N LEU A 51 23.14 13.01 -10.62
CA LEU A 51 24.01 11.83 -10.75
C LEU A 51 25.32 11.92 -9.98
N GLU A 52 25.68 13.10 -9.47
CA GLU A 52 26.85 13.24 -8.61
C GLU A 52 26.59 12.56 -7.27
N LYS A 53 27.67 12.09 -6.63
CA LYS A 53 27.57 11.45 -5.33
C LYS A 53 27.13 12.45 -4.27
N VAL A 54 26.02 12.17 -3.61
CA VAL A 54 25.64 12.82 -2.35
C VAL A 54 26.01 11.89 -1.19
N THR A 55 26.61 12.42 -0.14
CA THR A 55 26.87 11.69 1.11
C THR A 55 26.10 12.35 2.23
N VAL A 56 25.30 11.56 2.95
CA VAL A 56 24.50 12.00 4.09
C VAL A 56 24.68 10.95 5.19
N GLY A 57 25.39 11.33 6.25
CA GLY A 57 25.77 10.42 7.33
C GLY A 57 26.51 9.19 6.81
N GLU A 58 26.01 8.01 7.16
CA GLU A 58 26.57 6.70 6.77
C GLU A 58 26.21 6.27 5.34
N PHE A 59 25.32 7.01 4.66
CA PHE A 59 24.72 6.60 3.39
C PHE A 59 25.11 7.54 2.24
N THR A 60 25.07 6.99 1.03
CA THR A 60 25.30 7.77 -0.18
C THR A 60 24.16 7.61 -1.17
N GLN A 61 23.98 8.62 -1.99
CA GLN A 61 23.19 8.55 -3.21
C GLN A 61 24.17 8.65 -4.36
N GLU A 62 24.50 7.50 -4.96
CA GLU A 62 25.45 7.41 -6.07
C GLU A 62 25.10 6.21 -6.96
N LYS A 63 25.43 6.31 -8.25
CA LYS A 63 25.19 5.22 -9.21
C LYS A 63 25.80 3.91 -8.71
N ALA A 64 24.98 2.87 -8.68
CA ALA A 64 25.38 1.52 -8.28
C ALA A 64 25.60 0.62 -9.50
N VAL A 65 24.94 0.91 -10.62
CA VAL A 65 25.06 0.17 -11.87
C VAL A 65 26.10 0.85 -12.75
N THR A 66 27.29 0.26 -12.85
CA THR A 66 28.46 0.83 -13.54
C THR A 66 28.55 0.46 -15.02
N SER A 67 27.85 -0.59 -15.45
CA SER A 67 27.65 -0.94 -16.86
C SER A 67 26.15 -1.03 -17.13
N SER A 68 25.66 -0.24 -18.09
CA SER A 68 24.29 -0.39 -18.59
C SER A 68 24.31 -1.37 -19.75
N PRO A 69 23.82 -2.61 -19.57
CA PRO A 69 23.59 -3.47 -20.73
C PRO A 69 22.70 -2.74 -21.74
N ALA A 70 22.80 -3.10 -23.01
CA ALA A 70 21.91 -2.54 -24.03
C ALA A 70 20.45 -2.81 -23.61
N MET A 71 19.61 -1.77 -23.65
CA MET A 71 18.20 -1.87 -23.27
C MET A 71 17.50 -2.98 -24.07
N PRO A 72 16.98 -4.03 -23.41
CA PRO A 72 16.22 -5.07 -24.08
C PRO A 72 15.01 -4.46 -24.83
N PRO A 73 14.73 -4.89 -26.08
CA PRO A 73 13.60 -4.37 -26.86
C PRO A 73 12.24 -4.47 -26.15
N ALA A 74 12.08 -5.48 -25.28
CA ALA A 74 10.87 -5.68 -24.48
C ALA A 74 10.56 -4.48 -23.55
N TYR A 75 11.57 -3.76 -23.07
CA TYR A 75 11.37 -2.64 -22.14
C TYR A 75 11.12 -1.30 -22.83
N LYS A 76 11.22 -1.26 -24.17
CA LYS A 76 11.13 -0.02 -24.95
C LYS A 76 9.85 0.76 -24.64
N ARG A 77 8.68 0.10 -24.67
CA ARG A 77 7.39 0.74 -24.38
C ARG A 77 7.34 1.35 -22.98
N PHE A 78 7.92 0.67 -21.99
CA PHE A 78 7.98 1.18 -20.63
C PHE A 78 8.90 2.39 -20.53
N PHE A 79 10.09 2.34 -21.14
CA PHE A 79 11.05 3.44 -21.10
C PHE A 79 10.66 4.67 -21.94
N GLU A 80 9.78 4.50 -22.93
CA GLU A 80 9.18 5.60 -23.69
C GLU A 80 8.01 6.28 -22.94
N ALA A 81 7.45 5.63 -21.91
CA ALA A 81 6.30 6.14 -21.16
C ALA A 81 6.66 7.14 -20.04
N GLY A 82 7.94 7.45 -19.87
CA GLY A 82 8.42 8.15 -18.67
C GLY A 82 9.87 8.58 -18.71
N SER A 83 10.43 8.83 -17.52
CA SER A 83 11.80 9.30 -17.34
C SER A 83 12.41 8.78 -16.05
N PHE A 84 13.73 8.65 -16.05
CA PHE A 84 14.48 8.35 -14.84
C PHE A 84 14.38 9.48 -13.83
N GLY A 85 14.22 9.11 -12.56
CA GLY A 85 14.27 9.98 -11.40
C GLY A 85 15.60 9.91 -10.66
N PRO A 86 15.61 10.30 -9.37
CA PRO A 86 16.78 10.21 -8.51
C PRO A 86 17.35 8.78 -8.42
N VAL A 87 18.66 8.70 -8.20
CA VAL A 87 19.31 7.45 -7.80
C VAL A 87 18.76 7.03 -6.44
N ILE A 88 18.45 5.73 -6.29
CA ILE A 88 17.94 5.17 -5.05
C ILE A 88 19.06 5.21 -4.00
N PRO A 89 18.86 5.83 -2.82
CA PRO A 89 19.90 5.94 -1.81
C PRO A 89 20.36 4.60 -1.23
N GLY A 90 21.63 4.54 -0.83
CA GLY A 90 22.18 3.49 0.02
C GLY A 90 22.48 2.15 -0.64
N LEU A 91 22.32 2.03 -1.97
CA LEU A 91 22.52 0.76 -2.70
C LEU A 91 23.92 0.16 -2.52
N LYS A 92 24.95 1.03 -2.40
CA LYS A 92 26.34 0.62 -2.11
C LYS A 92 26.64 0.46 -0.62
N GLN A 93 25.71 0.80 0.27
CA GLN A 93 25.84 0.70 1.74
C GLN A 93 24.91 -0.36 2.33
N GLY A 94 24.54 -1.36 1.51
CA GLY A 94 23.78 -2.53 1.96
C GLY A 94 22.27 -2.31 2.09
N LEU A 95 21.74 -1.17 1.61
CA LEU A 95 20.29 -0.97 1.54
C LEU A 95 19.70 -1.71 0.34
N VAL A 96 18.61 -2.43 0.58
CA VAL A 96 17.81 -3.09 -0.46
C VAL A 96 16.41 -2.47 -0.46
N PRO A 97 16.07 -1.67 -1.48
CA PRO A 97 14.82 -0.94 -1.52
C PRO A 97 13.64 -1.88 -1.79
N GLN A 98 12.52 -1.63 -1.12
CA GLN A 98 11.27 -2.39 -1.28
C GLN A 98 10.07 -1.47 -1.52
N GLY A 99 10.11 -0.23 -1.04
CA GLY A 99 8.99 0.69 -1.17
C GLY A 99 9.44 2.12 -1.44
N ILE A 100 8.54 2.87 -2.10
CA ILE A 100 8.63 4.31 -2.26
C ILE A 100 7.29 4.92 -1.87
N THR A 101 7.31 6.08 -1.22
CA THR A 101 6.13 6.94 -1.11
C THR A 101 6.46 8.41 -1.37
N TYR A 102 5.43 9.25 -1.50
CA TYR A 102 5.55 10.68 -1.77
C TYR A 102 4.85 11.49 -0.68
N MET A 103 5.58 12.46 -0.11
CA MET A 103 5.07 13.43 0.85
C MET A 103 4.91 14.78 0.15
N PRO A 104 3.67 15.15 -0.24
CA PRO A 104 3.45 16.32 -1.10
C PRO A 104 3.78 17.66 -0.43
N GLU A 105 3.57 17.79 0.89
CA GLU A 105 3.83 19.04 1.61
C GLU A 105 5.31 19.46 1.57
N GLN A 106 6.22 18.49 1.63
CA GLN A 106 7.67 18.73 1.59
C GLN A 106 8.27 18.50 0.20
N ASN A 107 7.48 17.98 -0.74
CA ASN A 107 7.93 17.48 -2.03
C ASN A 107 9.04 16.41 -1.92
N TRP A 108 8.87 15.47 -0.98
CA TRP A 108 9.85 14.42 -0.71
C TRP A 108 9.41 13.07 -1.25
N ALA A 109 10.34 12.33 -1.85
CA ALA A 109 10.24 10.90 -2.01
C ALA A 109 10.91 10.20 -0.82
N VAL A 110 10.21 9.26 -0.21
CA VAL A 110 10.74 8.45 0.89
C VAL A 110 10.86 7.01 0.42
N PHE A 111 12.02 6.40 0.64
CA PHE A 111 12.32 5.02 0.27
C PHE A 111 12.46 4.15 1.51
N ALA A 112 11.73 3.05 1.56
CA ALA A 112 11.97 2.01 2.55
C ALA A 112 12.94 0.97 2.01
N SER A 113 13.96 0.69 2.81
CA SER A 113 14.96 -0.32 2.48
C SER A 113 15.27 -1.19 3.68
N TYR A 114 15.24 -2.51 3.50
CA TYR A 114 15.81 -3.44 4.49
C TYR A 114 17.32 -3.54 4.32
N ARG A 115 17.96 -4.18 5.30
CA ARG A 115 19.40 -4.43 5.29
C ARG A 115 19.72 -5.91 5.32
N TYR A 116 20.51 -6.36 4.36
CA TYR A 116 20.95 -7.76 4.29
C TYR A 116 21.95 -8.11 5.41
N ASP A 117 22.65 -7.11 5.97
CA ASP A 117 23.58 -7.29 7.08
C ASP A 117 22.92 -7.41 8.47
N GLY A 118 21.59 -7.42 8.52
CA GLY A 118 20.83 -7.51 9.77
C GLY A 118 20.79 -6.22 10.59
N GLY A 119 21.23 -5.09 10.02
CA GLY A 119 21.01 -3.76 10.58
C GLY A 119 19.53 -3.34 10.55
N ALA A 120 19.24 -2.17 11.14
CA ALA A 120 17.88 -1.61 11.11
C ALA A 120 17.46 -1.29 9.67
N SER A 121 16.24 -1.65 9.29
CA SER A 121 15.62 -1.16 8.07
C SER A 121 15.44 0.36 8.15
N THR A 122 15.50 1.04 7.01
CA THR A 122 15.67 2.50 6.95
C THR A 122 14.61 3.18 6.09
N LEU A 123 14.39 4.46 6.37
CA LEU A 123 13.71 5.41 5.49
C LEU A 123 14.73 6.41 4.95
N SER A 124 14.99 6.42 3.64
CA SER A 124 15.82 7.43 2.98
C SER A 124 14.94 8.50 2.36
N VAL A 125 15.21 9.78 2.63
CA VAL A 125 14.39 10.92 2.19
C VAL A 125 15.13 11.69 1.10
N VAL A 126 14.51 11.84 -0.06
CA VAL A 126 15.04 12.55 -1.22
C VAL A 126 14.13 13.72 -1.55
N ASP A 127 14.71 14.92 -1.70
CA ASP A 127 14.01 16.08 -2.25
C ASP A 127 13.79 15.87 -3.75
N LEU A 128 12.55 15.84 -4.21
CA LEU A 128 12.27 15.62 -5.64
C LEU A 128 12.63 16.83 -6.51
N ALA A 129 12.62 18.04 -5.98
CA ALA A 129 12.96 19.24 -6.74
C ALA A 129 14.45 19.28 -7.10
N THR A 130 15.31 18.85 -6.18
CA THR A 130 16.77 18.81 -6.38
C THR A 130 17.28 17.43 -6.80
N GLY A 131 16.51 16.38 -6.53
CA GLY A 131 16.88 14.98 -6.71
C GLY A 131 17.87 14.46 -5.67
N LYS A 132 18.14 15.20 -4.60
CA LYS A 132 19.21 14.91 -3.63
C LYS A 132 18.68 14.24 -2.35
N LEU A 133 19.45 13.27 -1.86
CA LEU A 133 19.29 12.70 -0.51
C LEU A 133 19.43 13.80 0.55
N ILE A 134 18.48 13.84 1.48
CA ILE A 134 18.40 14.81 2.58
C ILE A 134 18.82 14.18 3.90
N LYS A 135 18.28 13.00 4.19
CA LYS A 135 18.48 12.26 5.45
C LYS A 135 18.16 10.78 5.28
N THR A 136 18.72 9.95 6.14
CA THR A 136 18.34 8.56 6.31
C THR A 136 18.02 8.27 7.78
N LEU A 137 16.83 7.71 8.03
CA LEU A 137 16.31 7.41 9.35
C LEU A 137 16.26 5.89 9.57
N LYS A 138 16.56 5.43 10.78
CA LYS A 138 16.43 4.02 11.18
C LYS A 138 15.02 3.76 11.72
N MET A 139 14.37 2.68 11.32
CA MET A 139 13.03 2.30 11.82
C MET A 139 13.15 1.43 13.08
N PHE A 140 12.29 1.68 14.05
CA PHE A 140 12.31 1.03 15.36
C PHE A 140 10.90 0.54 15.76
N GLU A 141 10.84 -0.65 16.37
CA GLU A 141 9.60 -1.23 16.94
C GLU A 141 9.17 -0.53 18.24
N ASN A 142 10.14 0.06 18.94
CA ASN A 142 10.04 0.90 20.13
C ASN A 142 11.38 1.61 20.31
N ASP A 143 11.49 2.58 21.23
CA ASP A 143 12.68 3.43 21.43
C ASP A 143 14.04 2.70 21.52
N SER A 144 14.07 1.41 21.85
CA SER A 144 15.31 0.63 22.00
C SER A 144 15.45 -0.56 21.03
N THR A 145 14.41 -0.90 20.27
CA THR A 145 14.39 -2.11 19.43
C THR A 145 14.40 -1.75 17.95
N PRO A 146 15.52 -1.95 17.23
CA PRO A 146 15.57 -1.75 15.80
C PRO A 146 14.61 -2.68 15.06
N TYR A 147 13.88 -2.13 14.10
CA TYR A 147 13.10 -2.92 13.17
C TYR A 147 14.01 -3.46 12.07
N LYS A 148 14.01 -4.78 11.89
CA LYS A 148 14.88 -5.49 10.92
C LYS A 148 14.09 -6.22 9.83
N GLY A 149 12.78 -6.02 9.77
CA GLY A 149 11.93 -6.68 8.78
C GLY A 149 12.07 -6.05 7.40
N HIS A 150 11.48 -6.71 6.40
CA HIS A 150 11.63 -6.35 4.98
C HIS A 150 11.13 -4.95 4.62
N ALA A 151 10.13 -4.42 5.33
CA ALA A 151 9.40 -3.21 4.91
C ALA A 151 8.91 -3.31 3.44
N GLY A 152 8.25 -4.42 3.11
CA GLY A 152 7.86 -4.83 1.75
C GLY A 152 6.95 -3.85 0.99
N GLY A 153 6.43 -2.82 1.66
CA GLY A 153 5.83 -1.66 1.01
C GLY A 153 5.64 -0.50 1.98
N ILE A 154 5.62 0.72 1.46
CA ILE A 154 5.30 1.93 2.23
C ILE A 154 4.34 2.83 1.47
N THR A 155 3.55 3.61 2.19
CA THR A 155 2.70 4.66 1.61
C THR A 155 2.41 5.74 2.65
N ALA A 156 2.27 7.00 2.23
CA ALA A 156 1.84 8.10 3.09
C ALA A 156 0.32 8.33 2.96
N SER A 157 -0.34 8.55 4.10
CA SER A 157 -1.69 9.10 4.22
C SER A 157 -1.62 10.52 4.80
N ALA A 158 -2.68 11.01 5.45
CA ALA A 158 -2.73 12.41 5.91
C ALA A 158 -1.74 12.71 7.05
N SER A 159 -1.55 11.79 8.00
CA SER A 159 -0.68 12.00 9.17
C SER A 159 0.33 10.87 9.39
N HIS A 160 0.22 9.78 8.63
CA HIS A 160 1.06 8.60 8.80
C HIS A 160 1.83 8.21 7.53
N LEU A 161 3.06 7.74 7.71
CA LEU A 161 3.71 6.81 6.79
C LEU A 161 3.43 5.39 7.26
N TRP A 162 2.70 4.64 6.45
CA TRP A 162 2.41 3.24 6.69
C TRP A 162 3.54 2.36 6.15
N VAL A 163 3.79 1.25 6.85
CA VAL A 163 4.77 0.23 6.49
C VAL A 163 4.11 -1.15 6.57
N GLY A 164 4.10 -1.86 5.44
CA GLY A 164 3.65 -3.24 5.34
C GLY A 164 4.82 -4.19 5.47
N SER A 165 4.67 -5.24 6.28
CA SER A 165 5.59 -6.37 6.26
C SER A 165 4.94 -7.59 6.88
N GLU A 166 5.09 -8.73 6.20
CA GLU A 166 4.57 -10.02 6.64
C GLU A 166 3.07 -9.93 6.99
N ASN A 167 2.69 -10.09 8.26
CA ASN A 167 1.31 -10.12 8.74
C ASN A 167 0.91 -8.85 9.52
N LEU A 168 1.63 -7.75 9.34
CA LEU A 168 1.41 -6.51 10.07
C LEU A 168 1.52 -5.29 9.16
N VAL A 169 0.62 -4.35 9.40
CA VAL A 169 0.72 -2.96 8.93
C VAL A 169 1.06 -2.11 10.14
N ARG A 170 2.09 -1.27 10.02
CA ARG A 170 2.54 -0.35 11.07
C ARG A 170 2.53 1.08 10.55
N ALA A 171 2.51 2.07 11.44
CA ALA A 171 2.57 3.47 11.06
C ALA A 171 3.71 4.20 11.80
N ILE A 172 4.25 5.21 11.14
CA ILE A 172 5.14 6.22 11.70
C ILE A 172 4.48 7.58 11.46
N SER A 173 4.50 8.46 12.45
CA SER A 173 4.04 9.85 12.31
C SER A 173 4.85 10.59 11.24
N LEU A 174 4.17 11.23 10.28
CA LEU A 174 4.85 12.06 9.26
C LEU A 174 5.61 13.21 9.91
N LYS A 175 5.07 13.77 11.00
CA LYS A 175 5.75 14.82 11.77
C LYS A 175 7.09 14.34 12.31
N ASP A 176 7.17 13.11 12.79
CA ASP A 176 8.39 12.55 13.37
C ASP A 176 9.46 12.37 12.26
N ILE A 177 9.05 11.96 11.06
CA ILE A 177 9.95 11.88 9.89
C ILE A 177 10.46 13.27 9.47
N VAL A 178 9.58 14.27 9.46
CA VAL A 178 9.95 15.65 9.12
C VAL A 178 10.94 16.22 10.14
N GLN A 179 10.71 15.99 11.43
CA GLN A 179 11.50 16.55 12.52
C GLN A 179 12.81 15.80 12.79
N ALA A 180 12.87 14.50 12.51
CA ALA A 180 14.07 13.71 12.78
C ALA A 180 15.27 14.21 11.98
N GLU A 181 16.43 14.28 12.65
CA GLU A 181 17.71 14.60 12.01
C GLU A 181 18.26 13.38 11.27
N ASP A 182 19.23 13.61 10.38
CA ASP A 182 19.93 12.52 9.71
C ASP A 182 20.60 11.56 10.70
N GLY A 183 20.55 10.27 10.39
CA GLY A 183 21.06 9.21 11.26
C GLY A 183 20.19 8.92 12.49
N GLY A 184 19.13 9.71 12.71
CA GLY A 184 18.14 9.51 13.76
C GLY A 184 17.29 8.25 13.57
N HIS A 185 16.38 8.00 14.52
CA HIS A 185 15.41 6.91 14.41
C HIS A 185 13.97 7.41 14.54
N VAL A 186 13.07 6.64 13.95
CA VAL A 186 11.62 6.83 14.04
C VAL A 186 10.97 5.54 14.53
N VAL A 187 9.94 5.69 15.35
CA VAL A 187 9.31 4.58 16.08
C VAL A 187 7.92 4.32 15.53
N PHE A 188 7.55 3.05 15.39
CA PHE A 188 6.19 2.69 15.04
C PHE A 188 5.21 3.06 16.16
N ASN A 189 4.22 3.90 15.87
CA ASN A 189 3.25 4.40 16.84
C ASN A 189 1.87 3.76 16.72
N GLU A 190 1.55 3.17 15.56
CA GLU A 190 0.32 2.41 15.34
C GLU A 190 0.62 1.08 14.64
N LYS A 191 -0.23 0.07 14.88
CA LYS A 191 -0.15 -1.21 14.17
C LYS A 191 -1.46 -1.98 14.18
N PHE A 192 -1.69 -2.75 13.13
CA PHE A 192 -2.79 -3.71 13.05
C PHE A 192 -2.41 -4.91 12.18
N LYS A 193 -3.17 -6.00 12.34
CA LYS A 193 -3.06 -7.18 11.47
C LYS A 193 -4.08 -7.03 10.32
N PRO A 194 -3.64 -7.05 9.06
CA PRO A 194 -4.55 -7.09 7.91
C PRO A 194 -5.24 -8.46 7.85
N GLU A 195 -6.06 -8.70 6.82
CA GLU A 195 -6.79 -9.98 6.66
C GLU A 195 -5.83 -11.18 6.54
N LYS A 196 -4.65 -11.01 5.92
CA LYS A 196 -3.63 -12.08 5.87
C LYS A 196 -2.20 -11.55 5.92
N LYS A 197 -1.70 -10.95 4.85
CA LYS A 197 -0.37 -10.33 4.78
C LYS A 197 -0.47 -8.86 4.36
N ALA A 198 0.65 -8.17 4.46
CA ALA A 198 0.93 -6.84 3.94
C ALA A 198 2.29 -6.87 3.26
N SER A 199 2.43 -7.72 2.25
CA SER A 199 3.66 -7.86 1.46
C SER A 199 3.96 -6.58 0.68
N PHE A 200 2.91 -5.87 0.27
CA PHE A 200 2.96 -4.53 -0.31
C PHE A 200 1.74 -3.74 0.20
N ILE A 201 1.84 -2.40 0.19
CA ILE A 201 0.75 -1.51 0.61
C ILE A 201 0.67 -0.27 -0.28
N ALA A 202 -0.49 0.37 -0.31
CA ALA A 202 -0.69 1.65 -1.00
C ALA A 202 -1.81 2.45 -0.35
N TYR A 203 -1.76 3.78 -0.48
CA TYR A 203 -2.85 4.67 -0.08
C TYR A 203 -3.44 5.34 -1.31
N SER A 204 -4.76 5.22 -1.46
CA SER A 204 -5.49 5.82 -2.57
C SER A 204 -6.16 7.12 -2.16
N SER A 205 -6.26 8.07 -3.11
CA SER A 205 -6.81 9.41 -2.89
C SER A 205 -8.26 9.45 -2.35
N ASP A 206 -8.98 8.34 -2.40
CA ASP A 206 -10.33 8.14 -1.85
C ASP A 206 -10.34 7.69 -0.37
N GLY A 207 -9.19 7.75 0.30
CA GLY A 207 -9.03 7.50 1.73
C GLY A 207 -8.90 6.02 2.10
N VAL A 208 -8.47 5.16 1.18
CA VAL A 208 -8.34 3.71 1.43
C VAL A 208 -6.87 3.32 1.52
N LEU A 209 -6.50 2.66 2.62
CA LEU A 209 -5.21 1.99 2.81
C LEU A 209 -5.32 0.54 2.37
N TRP A 210 -4.53 0.16 1.37
CA TRP A 210 -4.48 -1.18 0.80
C TRP A 210 -3.32 -1.97 1.36
N ALA A 211 -3.54 -3.26 1.61
CA ALA A 211 -2.52 -4.23 1.94
C ALA A 211 -2.75 -5.51 1.15
N GLY A 212 -1.70 -6.03 0.53
CA GLY A 212 -1.82 -7.21 -0.33
C GLY A 212 -0.86 -8.33 -0.03
N ASP A 213 -1.24 -9.50 -0.51
CA ASP A 213 -0.53 -10.75 -0.34
C ASP A 213 0.41 -11.00 -1.52
N PHE A 214 1.69 -11.25 -1.23
CA PHE A 214 2.58 -11.89 -2.20
C PHE A 214 2.30 -13.40 -2.21
N TYR A 215 1.99 -13.93 -3.39
CA TYR A 215 1.91 -15.37 -3.66
C TYR A 215 3.06 -15.81 -4.56
N ASP A 216 3.74 -16.88 -4.14
CA ASP A 216 4.50 -17.78 -5.01
C ASP A 216 4.36 -19.20 -4.46
N THR A 217 4.71 -20.25 -5.21
CA THR A 217 4.55 -21.64 -4.76
C THR A 217 5.20 -21.93 -3.39
N PRO A 218 6.42 -21.42 -3.09
CA PRO A 218 7.03 -21.58 -1.75
C PRO A 218 6.40 -20.67 -0.68
N ASN A 219 5.61 -19.68 -1.09
CA ASN A 219 5.03 -18.63 -0.24
C ASN A 219 3.51 -18.56 -0.44
N PRO A 220 2.75 -19.59 -0.06
CA PRO A 220 1.31 -19.62 -0.29
C PRO A 220 0.56 -18.53 0.50
N THR A 221 -0.61 -18.17 -0.03
CA THR A 221 -1.62 -17.31 0.60
C THR A 221 -2.68 -18.16 1.30
N ALA A 222 -3.73 -17.54 1.83
CA ALA A 222 -4.82 -18.32 2.40
C ALA A 222 -5.56 -19.09 1.29
N GLU A 223 -6.03 -20.31 1.58
CA GLU A 223 -6.77 -21.14 0.59
C GLU A 223 -7.97 -20.39 0.00
N ARG A 224 -8.70 -19.62 0.84
CA ARG A 224 -9.82 -18.77 0.39
C ARG A 224 -9.44 -17.65 -0.58
N HIS A 225 -8.15 -17.29 -0.66
CA HIS A 225 -7.67 -16.31 -1.63
C HIS A 225 -7.42 -16.92 -3.00
N LEU A 226 -7.36 -18.25 -3.10
CA LEU A 226 -7.21 -18.99 -4.34
C LEU A 226 -8.57 -19.07 -5.01
N MET A 227 -8.81 -18.17 -5.95
CA MET A 227 -10.10 -18.00 -6.62
C MET A 227 -9.96 -18.19 -8.13
N GLN A 228 -11.08 -18.54 -8.79
CA GLN A 228 -11.18 -18.54 -10.24
C GLN A 228 -12.16 -17.46 -10.67
N SER A 229 -11.76 -16.59 -11.60
CA SER A 229 -12.68 -15.63 -12.23
C SER A 229 -13.45 -16.29 -13.38
N THR A 230 -14.37 -15.54 -13.98
CA THR A 230 -15.14 -15.93 -15.16
C THR A 230 -14.27 -16.22 -16.39
N ASP A 231 -13.03 -15.71 -16.42
CA ASP A 231 -12.02 -16.00 -17.44
C ASP A 231 -11.31 -17.37 -17.26
N LYS A 232 -11.71 -18.14 -16.24
CA LYS A 232 -11.17 -19.46 -15.87
C LYS A 232 -9.69 -19.46 -15.48
N LYS A 233 -9.10 -18.30 -15.19
CA LYS A 233 -7.73 -18.20 -14.66
C LYS A 233 -7.74 -18.25 -13.13
N ALA A 234 -6.62 -18.70 -12.57
CA ALA A 234 -6.42 -18.73 -11.13
C ALA A 234 -5.86 -17.39 -10.63
N TYR A 235 -6.55 -16.81 -9.67
CA TYR A 235 -6.17 -15.64 -8.90
C TYR A 235 -5.73 -16.12 -7.54
N LYS A 236 -4.48 -15.85 -7.17
CA LYS A 236 -3.81 -16.57 -6.07
C LYS A 236 -3.57 -15.71 -4.83
N ALA A 237 -3.99 -14.46 -4.87
CA ALA A 237 -3.78 -13.52 -3.77
C ALA A 237 -4.92 -12.51 -3.71
N TRP A 238 -5.05 -11.86 -2.56
CA TRP A 238 -5.92 -10.70 -2.36
C TRP A 238 -5.09 -9.45 -2.09
N THR A 239 -5.63 -8.31 -2.53
CA THR A 239 -5.30 -6.99 -2.00
C THR A 239 -6.54 -6.44 -1.31
N VAL A 240 -6.43 -6.16 -0.01
CA VAL A 240 -7.55 -5.76 0.84
C VAL A 240 -7.43 -4.30 1.23
N GLY A 241 -8.55 -3.57 1.19
CA GLY A 241 -8.60 -2.13 1.44
C GLY A 241 -9.31 -1.79 2.75
N TYR A 242 -8.72 -0.90 3.53
CA TYR A 242 -9.25 -0.36 4.78
C TYR A 242 -9.53 1.12 4.61
N ARG A 243 -10.80 1.53 4.76
CA ARG A 243 -11.16 2.94 4.76
C ARG A 243 -10.64 3.58 6.05
N LEU A 244 -9.76 4.56 5.89
CA LEU A 244 -9.29 5.36 7.01
C LEU A 244 -10.37 6.37 7.41
N ASP A 245 -10.56 6.54 8.71
CA ASP A 245 -11.37 7.61 9.26
C ASP A 245 -10.67 8.95 9.05
N SER A 246 -11.37 9.94 8.49
CA SER A 246 -10.75 11.22 8.09
C SER A 246 -10.32 12.09 9.27
N ALA A 247 -10.84 11.85 10.48
CA ALA A 247 -10.49 12.64 11.66
C ALA A 247 -9.26 12.07 12.37
N THR A 248 -9.10 10.74 12.35
CA THR A 248 -8.02 10.04 13.05
C THR A 248 -6.91 9.56 12.13
N ASP A 249 -7.17 9.46 10.83
CA ASP A 249 -6.31 8.83 9.82
C ASP A 249 -5.98 7.36 10.16
N LEU A 250 -6.90 6.65 10.81
CA LEU A 250 -6.75 5.25 11.21
C LEU A 250 -7.87 4.38 10.61
N PRO A 251 -7.61 3.08 10.37
CA PRO A 251 -8.67 2.17 9.97
C PRO A 251 -9.69 2.03 11.11
N ARG A 252 -10.94 1.73 10.75
CA ARG A 252 -11.99 1.49 11.74
C ARG A 252 -11.59 0.36 12.69
N LYS A 253 -11.58 0.65 13.98
CA LYS A 253 -11.40 -0.34 15.05
C LYS A 253 -12.75 -1.02 15.31
N GLU A 254 -13.18 -1.87 14.38
CA GLU A 254 -14.28 -2.81 14.64
C GLU A 254 -13.76 -4.04 15.41
N THR A 255 -14.67 -4.82 16.01
CA THR A 255 -14.30 -6.09 16.66
C THR A 255 -13.50 -6.92 15.65
N PRO A 256 -12.19 -7.16 15.88
CA PRO A 256 -11.41 -7.97 14.96
C PRO A 256 -12.04 -9.36 14.87
N SER A 257 -11.78 -10.07 13.78
CA SER A 257 -12.06 -11.51 13.75
C SER A 257 -11.43 -12.20 14.98
N ASP A 258 -11.86 -13.43 15.30
CA ASP A 258 -11.29 -14.23 16.41
C ASP A 258 -9.74 -14.31 16.37
N SER A 259 -9.14 -14.12 15.19
CA SER A 259 -7.69 -14.10 14.97
C SER A 259 -6.99 -12.76 15.29
N GLY A 260 -7.73 -11.73 15.72
CA GLY A 260 -7.22 -10.39 15.98
C GLY A 260 -6.95 -9.57 14.71
N ARG A 261 -7.51 -9.98 13.56
CA ARG A 261 -7.34 -9.32 12.26
C ARG A 261 -8.48 -8.37 11.95
N LEU A 262 -8.14 -7.19 11.40
CA LEU A 262 -9.13 -6.22 10.96
C LEU A 262 -9.84 -6.71 9.70
N VAL A 263 -11.16 -6.52 9.69
CA VAL A 263 -12.01 -6.81 8.54
C VAL A 263 -11.90 -5.67 7.52
N PRO A 264 -11.51 -5.95 6.27
CA PRO A 264 -11.40 -4.91 5.24
C PRO A 264 -12.77 -4.45 4.72
N ASP A 265 -12.77 -3.32 4.03
CA ASP A 265 -13.95 -2.76 3.35
C ASP A 265 -14.02 -3.16 1.88
N TYR A 266 -12.89 -3.52 1.28
CA TYR A 266 -12.76 -3.86 -0.14
C TYR A 266 -11.80 -5.02 -0.34
N ILE A 267 -12.06 -5.87 -1.34
CA ILE A 267 -11.13 -6.91 -1.77
C ILE A 267 -10.95 -6.84 -3.29
N PHE A 268 -9.71 -6.79 -3.73
CA PHE A 268 -9.32 -7.17 -5.08
C PHE A 268 -8.72 -8.57 -5.07
N SER A 269 -9.27 -9.48 -5.88
CA SER A 269 -8.62 -10.75 -6.19
C SER A 269 -7.65 -10.55 -7.35
N ILE A 270 -6.38 -10.89 -7.13
CA ILE A 270 -5.26 -10.53 -7.99
C ILE A 270 -4.44 -11.75 -8.41
N THR A 271 -3.65 -11.58 -9.47
CA THR A 271 -2.68 -12.58 -9.91
C THR A 271 -1.55 -12.76 -8.89
N ASP A 272 -0.68 -13.75 -9.11
CA ASP A 272 0.48 -14.02 -8.27
C ASP A 272 1.64 -13.03 -8.46
N LYS A 273 2.61 -13.11 -7.53
CA LYS A 273 3.90 -12.42 -7.56
C LYS A 273 3.81 -10.90 -7.64
N ILE A 274 2.78 -10.32 -7.02
CA ILE A 274 2.66 -8.86 -6.92
C ILE A 274 3.53 -8.35 -5.77
N GLN A 275 4.40 -7.39 -6.07
CA GLN A 275 5.32 -6.71 -5.16
C GLN A 275 4.94 -5.23 -4.95
N GLY A 276 4.09 -4.67 -5.81
CA GLY A 276 3.67 -3.28 -5.72
C GLY A 276 2.26 -3.06 -6.26
N PHE A 277 1.58 -2.07 -5.69
CA PHE A 277 0.18 -1.78 -5.98
C PHE A 277 -0.04 -0.27 -5.95
N ALA A 278 -0.89 0.25 -6.83
CA ALA A 278 -1.36 1.62 -6.75
C ALA A 278 -2.78 1.73 -7.32
N VAL A 279 -3.58 2.64 -6.75
CA VAL A 279 -4.83 3.11 -7.37
C VAL A 279 -4.63 4.57 -7.74
N SER A 280 -4.75 4.89 -9.01
CA SER A 280 -4.55 6.25 -9.52
C SER A 280 -5.36 6.48 -10.78
N GLN A 281 -6.01 7.65 -10.88
CA GLN A 281 -6.69 8.10 -12.12
C GLN A 281 -7.67 7.07 -12.70
N GLY A 282 -8.46 6.41 -11.84
CA GLY A 282 -9.43 5.39 -12.25
C GLY A 282 -8.82 4.07 -12.73
N LYS A 283 -7.55 3.83 -12.39
CA LYS A 283 -6.81 2.61 -12.71
C LYS A 283 -6.27 1.94 -11.45
N VAL A 284 -6.10 0.63 -11.54
CA VAL A 284 -5.37 -0.18 -10.56
C VAL A 284 -4.12 -0.72 -11.25
N LEU A 285 -2.96 -0.45 -10.67
CA LEU A 285 -1.66 -0.83 -11.21
C LEU A 285 -1.03 -1.89 -10.31
N LEU A 286 -0.51 -2.97 -10.92
CA LEU A 286 0.22 -4.01 -10.22
C LEU A 286 1.64 -4.11 -10.76
N SER A 287 2.62 -4.12 -9.86
CA SER A 287 4.02 -4.46 -10.13
C SER A 287 4.17 -5.96 -9.87
N GLN A 288 4.18 -6.75 -10.94
CA GLN A 288 4.35 -8.21 -10.88
C GLN A 288 5.81 -8.56 -11.09
N SER A 289 6.44 -9.20 -10.12
CA SER A 289 7.88 -9.40 -10.08
C SER A 289 8.28 -10.56 -9.17
N ALA A 290 9.25 -11.38 -9.60
CA ALA A 290 9.85 -12.40 -8.76
C ALA A 290 11.26 -12.75 -9.25
N GLY A 291 12.28 -12.28 -8.53
CA GLY A 291 13.68 -12.67 -8.74
C GLY A 291 14.40 -11.94 -9.88
N ARG A 292 15.73 -12.02 -9.82
CA ARG A 292 16.68 -11.20 -10.62
C ARG A 292 16.80 -11.52 -12.11
N SER A 293 16.38 -12.71 -12.51
CA SER A 293 16.52 -13.19 -13.88
C SER A 293 15.22 -13.08 -14.68
N ASN A 294 14.10 -12.79 -14.00
CA ASN A 294 12.78 -12.74 -14.60
C ASN A 294 12.42 -11.30 -14.96
N ASP A 295 11.75 -11.10 -16.10
CA ASP A 295 11.18 -9.79 -16.39
C ASP A 295 10.07 -9.51 -15.39
N SER A 296 10.02 -8.29 -14.89
CA SER A 296 8.85 -7.82 -14.18
C SER A 296 7.78 -7.38 -15.19
N GLN A 297 6.54 -7.28 -14.76
CA GLN A 297 5.42 -6.80 -15.57
C GLN A 297 4.68 -5.70 -14.81
N LEU A 298 4.39 -4.61 -15.51
CA LEU A 298 3.41 -3.64 -15.05
C LEU A 298 2.06 -4.02 -15.64
N LEU A 299 1.10 -4.34 -14.80
CA LEU A 299 -0.26 -4.66 -15.19
C LEU A 299 -1.15 -3.46 -14.88
N ILE A 300 -1.89 -2.97 -15.87
CA ILE A 300 -2.74 -1.78 -15.73
C ILE A 300 -4.19 -2.18 -15.95
N TYR A 301 -5.00 -2.12 -14.90
CA TYR A 301 -6.42 -2.44 -14.92
C TYR A 301 -7.26 -1.17 -14.79
N ARG A 302 -8.52 -1.23 -15.25
CA ARG A 302 -9.55 -0.26 -14.81
C ARG A 302 -9.84 -0.48 -13.33
N ASP A 303 -10.05 0.60 -12.58
CA ASP A 303 -10.65 0.51 -11.24
C ASP A 303 -12.15 0.23 -11.37
N VAL A 304 -12.55 -0.98 -11.00
CA VAL A 304 -13.93 -1.49 -11.14
C VAL A 304 -14.76 -1.39 -9.86
N ARG A 305 -14.25 -0.73 -8.80
CA ARG A 305 -14.97 -0.66 -7.51
C ARG A 305 -16.30 0.09 -7.58
N SER A 306 -16.52 0.91 -8.61
CA SER A 306 -17.81 1.56 -8.86
C SER A 306 -18.85 0.64 -9.51
N GLU A 307 -18.43 -0.52 -10.02
CA GLU A 307 -19.29 -1.52 -10.63
C GLU A 307 -19.81 -2.50 -9.57
N LYS A 308 -20.81 -3.33 -9.95
CA LYS A 308 -21.33 -4.37 -9.05
C LYS A 308 -20.18 -5.33 -8.67
N PRO A 309 -20.01 -5.67 -7.37
CA PRO A 309 -19.00 -6.63 -6.98
C PRO A 309 -19.25 -8.00 -7.60
N HIS A 310 -18.15 -8.66 -7.98
CA HIS A 310 -18.17 -10.00 -8.57
C HIS A 310 -18.56 -11.06 -7.54
N ALA A 311 -18.20 -10.85 -6.27
CA ALA A 311 -18.59 -11.71 -5.16
C ALA A 311 -18.76 -10.91 -3.85
N GLN A 312 -19.37 -11.55 -2.86
CA GLN A 312 -19.36 -11.11 -1.47
C GLN A 312 -18.63 -12.17 -0.65
N VAL A 313 -17.72 -11.74 0.21
CA VAL A 313 -16.93 -12.62 1.08
C VAL A 313 -17.30 -12.35 2.52
N LYS A 314 -17.80 -13.38 3.20
CA LYS A 314 -18.03 -13.32 4.64
C LYS A 314 -16.70 -13.39 5.40
N LEU A 315 -16.39 -12.32 6.13
CA LEU A 315 -15.26 -12.19 7.05
C LEU A 315 -15.77 -11.74 8.41
N ALA A 316 -15.66 -12.62 9.42
CA ALA A 316 -16.35 -12.48 10.70
C ALA A 316 -17.86 -12.24 10.47
N ASP A 317 -18.42 -11.15 11.04
CA ASP A 317 -19.84 -10.81 10.94
C ASP A 317 -20.17 -9.84 9.78
N ARG A 318 -19.22 -9.61 8.86
CA ARG A 318 -19.39 -8.71 7.72
C ARG A 318 -19.30 -9.43 6.38
N GLU A 319 -20.14 -9.02 5.45
CA GLU A 319 -19.97 -9.29 4.02
C GLU A 319 -19.10 -8.20 3.40
N VAL A 320 -18.01 -8.59 2.77
CA VAL A 320 -17.05 -7.69 2.14
C VAL A 320 -17.09 -7.87 0.62
N PRO A 321 -17.28 -6.78 -0.15
CA PRO A 321 -17.35 -6.87 -1.60
C PRO A 321 -15.99 -7.20 -2.21
N LEU A 322 -16.01 -8.07 -3.22
CA LEU A 322 -14.83 -8.53 -3.95
C LEU A 322 -14.96 -8.26 -5.45
N TRP A 323 -13.89 -7.75 -6.04
CA TRP A 323 -13.74 -7.64 -7.49
C TRP A 323 -12.50 -8.41 -7.96
N PHE A 324 -12.62 -9.13 -9.07
CA PHE A 324 -11.46 -9.70 -9.76
C PHE A 324 -10.78 -8.62 -10.59
N LEU A 325 -9.45 -8.55 -10.54
CA LEU A 325 -8.66 -7.81 -11.54
C LEU A 325 -8.31 -8.77 -12.68
N ASP A 326 -9.31 -9.08 -13.52
CA ASP A 326 -9.18 -10.10 -14.56
C ASP A 326 -8.94 -9.54 -15.97
N GLY A 327 -8.87 -10.44 -16.95
CA GLY A 327 -8.57 -10.08 -18.33
C GLY A 327 -9.59 -9.12 -18.97
N SER A 328 -10.81 -9.01 -18.45
CA SER A 328 -11.82 -8.07 -18.97
C SER A 328 -11.51 -6.61 -18.63
N ASP A 329 -10.77 -6.40 -17.53
CA ASP A 329 -10.41 -5.08 -17.01
C ASP A 329 -8.96 -4.69 -17.28
N LEU A 330 -8.11 -5.63 -17.71
CA LEU A 330 -6.73 -5.38 -18.11
C LEU A 330 -6.69 -4.48 -19.35
N LYS A 331 -6.13 -3.28 -19.19
CA LYS A 331 -6.00 -2.26 -20.25
C LYS A 331 -4.66 -2.30 -20.96
N ASP A 332 -3.59 -2.56 -20.22
CA ASP A 332 -2.25 -2.67 -20.80
C ASP A 332 -1.36 -3.54 -19.92
N GLN A 333 -0.31 -4.07 -20.54
CA GLN A 333 0.75 -4.83 -19.90
C GLN A 333 2.09 -4.41 -20.52
N LEU A 334 3.01 -3.98 -19.65
CA LEU A 334 4.36 -3.55 -20.05
C LEU A 334 5.42 -4.41 -19.37
N ALA A 335 6.39 -4.90 -20.13
CA ALA A 335 7.56 -5.54 -19.55
C ALA A 335 8.46 -4.48 -18.90
N MET A 336 8.92 -4.77 -17.69
CA MET A 336 9.82 -3.92 -16.91
C MET A 336 11.12 -4.66 -16.60
N PRO A 337 12.21 -3.93 -16.29
CA PRO A 337 13.40 -4.52 -15.68
C PRO A 337 13.07 -5.39 -14.45
N PRO A 338 13.88 -6.42 -14.15
CA PRO A 338 13.66 -7.30 -13.02
C PRO A 338 13.58 -6.58 -11.68
N MET A 339 12.89 -7.24 -10.75
CA MET A 339 12.79 -6.83 -9.35
C MET A 339 12.17 -5.43 -9.20
N SER A 340 11.11 -5.16 -9.96
CA SER A 340 10.23 -4.02 -9.68
C SER A 340 9.46 -4.26 -8.38
N GLU A 341 9.34 -3.22 -7.58
CA GLU A 341 8.77 -3.28 -6.23
C GLU A 341 7.61 -2.27 -6.11
N GLY A 342 7.58 -1.45 -5.05
CA GLY A 342 6.52 -0.47 -4.78
C GLY A 342 6.21 0.50 -5.92
N LEU A 343 4.91 0.80 -6.06
CA LEU A 343 4.34 1.79 -6.97
C LEU A 343 3.76 2.95 -6.16
N GLN A 344 4.06 4.19 -6.54
CA GLN A 344 3.54 5.37 -5.86
C GLN A 344 3.04 6.41 -6.86
N PRO A 345 1.76 6.82 -6.80
CA PRO A 345 1.27 7.99 -7.52
C PRO A 345 2.00 9.26 -7.05
N VAL A 346 2.51 10.03 -8.01
CA VAL A 346 3.22 11.32 -7.82
C VAL A 346 2.71 12.29 -8.87
N GLY A 347 1.71 13.10 -8.52
CA GLY A 347 1.02 13.99 -9.47
C GLY A 347 0.36 13.21 -10.60
N SER A 348 0.65 13.59 -11.84
CA SER A 348 0.15 12.90 -13.03
C SER A 348 0.90 11.60 -13.36
N GLN A 349 1.94 11.25 -12.61
CA GLN A 349 2.84 10.12 -12.88
C GLN A 349 2.76 9.06 -11.78
N VAL A 350 3.36 7.91 -12.03
CA VAL A 350 3.59 6.86 -11.05
C VAL A 350 5.09 6.60 -10.97
N ALA A 351 5.64 6.58 -9.77
CA ALA A 351 7.00 6.15 -9.49
C ALA A 351 7.03 4.64 -9.27
N VAL A 352 8.03 3.96 -9.83
CA VAL A 352 8.36 2.57 -9.50
C VAL A 352 9.80 2.49 -9.02
N THR A 353 10.00 1.76 -7.92
CA THR A 353 11.33 1.43 -7.37
C THR A 353 11.74 0.02 -7.76
N PHE A 354 13.05 -0.22 -7.79
CA PHE A 354 13.61 -1.52 -8.14
C PHE A 354 14.63 -1.95 -7.10
N GLU A 355 14.55 -3.19 -6.64
CA GLU A 355 15.54 -3.78 -5.73
C GLU A 355 16.85 -4.12 -6.47
N SER A 356 16.81 -4.13 -7.80
CA SER A 356 17.83 -4.78 -8.62
C SER A 356 19.20 -4.13 -8.64
N GLY A 357 19.28 -2.85 -8.29
CA GLY A 357 20.54 -2.12 -8.12
C GLY A 357 21.22 -2.38 -6.77
N ALA A 358 20.58 -3.07 -5.83
CA ALA A 358 21.18 -3.35 -4.53
C ALA A 358 22.43 -4.24 -4.67
N GLY A 359 23.43 -4.03 -3.79
CA GLY A 359 24.72 -4.72 -3.87
C GLY A 359 24.63 -6.25 -3.93
N ILE A 360 23.64 -6.85 -3.25
CA ILE A 360 23.43 -8.30 -3.24
C ILE A 360 22.85 -8.88 -4.54
N TYR A 361 22.35 -8.04 -5.45
CA TYR A 361 21.66 -8.46 -6.67
C TYR A 361 22.26 -7.92 -7.97
N SER A 362 22.87 -6.73 -7.91
CA SER A 362 23.33 -5.97 -9.08
C SER A 362 24.33 -6.70 -9.98
N SER A 363 25.12 -7.63 -9.45
CA SER A 363 26.13 -8.39 -10.21
C SER A 363 25.57 -9.58 -11.00
N ALA A 364 24.34 -10.02 -10.72
CA ALA A 364 23.78 -11.26 -11.27
C ALA A 364 22.41 -11.06 -11.97
N GLY A 365 21.90 -9.83 -12.02
CA GLY A 365 20.66 -9.50 -12.73
C GLY A 365 20.88 -9.16 -14.20
N LYS A 366 19.87 -9.40 -15.05
CA LYS A 366 19.98 -9.13 -16.51
C LYS A 366 19.95 -7.64 -16.90
N TYR A 367 19.35 -6.79 -16.06
CA TYR A 367 19.22 -5.36 -16.28
C TYR A 367 19.00 -4.65 -14.93
N PRO A 368 20.02 -4.56 -14.06
CA PRO A 368 19.87 -3.95 -12.75
C PRO A 368 19.54 -2.45 -12.88
N MET A 369 18.65 -1.97 -12.02
CA MET A 369 18.17 -0.59 -11.97
C MET A 369 18.55 0.04 -10.64
N ASP A 370 19.19 1.21 -10.68
CA ASP A 370 19.61 1.98 -9.50
C ASP A 370 18.90 3.33 -9.36
N GLN A 371 17.94 3.61 -10.23
CA GLN A 371 17.15 4.83 -10.22
C GLN A 371 15.67 4.49 -10.14
N VAL A 372 14.92 5.34 -9.45
CA VAL A 372 13.45 5.33 -9.58
C VAL A 372 13.08 5.70 -11.01
N TYR A 373 11.98 5.14 -11.51
CA TYR A 373 11.44 5.50 -12.81
C TYR A 373 10.05 6.09 -12.64
N PHE A 374 9.82 7.28 -13.21
CA PHE A 374 8.52 7.93 -13.24
C PHE A 374 7.88 7.70 -14.61
N PHE A 375 6.65 7.22 -14.66
CA PHE A 375 5.94 6.96 -15.91
C PHE A 375 4.49 7.44 -15.86
N LYS A 376 3.92 7.67 -17.03
CA LYS A 376 2.48 7.91 -17.18
C LYS A 376 1.78 6.61 -17.51
N ALA A 377 0.89 6.17 -16.63
CA ALA A 377 0.01 5.05 -16.89
C ALA A 377 -1.16 5.52 -17.75
N ASN A 378 -0.92 5.74 -19.05
CA ASN A 378 -1.94 6.19 -20.01
C ASN A 378 -2.83 5.07 -20.52
#